data_AF-A0A816HWK2-F1
#
_entry.id   AF-A0A816HWK2-F1
#
_cell.length_a   1.000
_cell.length_b   1.000
_cell.length_c   1.000
_cell.angle_alpha   90.00
_cell.angle_beta   90.00
_cell.angle_gamma   90.00
#
_symmetry.space_group_name_H-M   'P 1'
#
loop_
_entity.id
_entity.type
_entity.pdbx_description
1 polymer ?
#
loop_
_entity_poly.entity_id
_entity_poly.type
_entity_poly.pdbx_seq_one_letter_code
_entity_poly.pdbx_strand_id
1 'polypeptide(L)'
;SKQFQEKRLKIVKCLLDEETIQTKKKLKKKKTSKSISAQSTRQKILTTFSFGIYEPVQWFLPNSTRKRPIVLIGPPHIGRHELRQRLMNCLELSSLIDVAVPHTTRAKKDDEIDGRDYHFVTRSQFEKDISNDLFVEHGEYEKNLYGTSKSAIEMCCQTLNKIC
;
A
#
# COMPACT_ATOMS: atom_id res chain seq x y z
N SER A 1 14.20 -8.47 20.34
CA SER A 1 14.74 -9.30 21.44
C SER A 1 14.85 -10.75 21.00
N LYS A 2 15.96 -11.44 21.30
CA LYS A 2 16.20 -12.85 20.92
C LYS A 2 15.07 -13.79 21.41
N GLN A 3 14.54 -13.54 22.60
CA GLN A 3 13.42 -14.31 23.18
C GLN A 3 12.14 -14.28 22.32
N PHE A 4 11.87 -13.18 21.60
CA PHE A 4 10.68 -13.08 20.76
C PHE A 4 10.81 -13.91 19.47
N GLN A 5 12.01 -13.92 18.88
CA GLN A 5 12.31 -14.74 17.70
C GLN A 5 12.22 -16.24 18.02
N GLU A 6 12.71 -16.65 19.21
CA GLU A 6 12.58 -18.04 19.67
C GLU A 6 11.12 -18.45 19.91
N LYS A 7 10.31 -17.59 20.54
CA LYS A 7 8.86 -17.84 20.71
C LYS A 7 8.15 -17.96 19.36
N ARG A 8 8.48 -17.10 18.38
CA ARG A 8 7.94 -17.17 17.01
C ARG A 8 8.28 -18.50 16.33
N LEU A 9 9.55 -18.92 16.40
CA LEU A 9 9.99 -20.18 15.79
C LEU A 9 9.28 -21.39 16.43
N LYS A 10 9.02 -21.36 17.75
CA LYS A 10 8.24 -22.40 18.44
C LYS A 10 6.78 -22.46 17.96
N ILE A 11 6.12 -21.30 17.80
CA ILE A 11 4.73 -21.23 17.31
C ILE A 11 4.64 -21.75 15.87
N VAL A 12 5.52 -21.29 14.98
CA VAL A 12 5.57 -21.75 13.57
C VAL A 12 5.79 -23.26 13.51
N LYS A 13 6.69 -23.80 14.34
CA LYS A 13 6.93 -25.24 14.44
C LYS A 13 5.68 -26.02 14.88
N CYS A 14 4.99 -25.54 15.90
CA CYS A 14 3.79 -26.18 16.44
C CYS A 14 2.64 -26.25 15.41
N LEU A 15 2.46 -25.20 14.61
CA LEU A 15 1.41 -25.14 13.58
C LEU A 15 1.69 -26.08 12.39
N LEU A 16 2.96 -26.23 11.98
CA LEU A 16 3.35 -27.22 10.98
C LEU A 16 3.12 -28.65 11.47
N ASP A 17 3.32 -28.89 12.76
CA ASP A 17 3.10 -30.20 13.37
C ASP A 17 1.60 -30.55 13.37
N GLU A 18 0.70 -29.59 13.63
CA GLU A 18 -0.77 -29.77 13.53
C GLU A 18 -1.25 -30.07 12.10
N GLU A 19 -0.76 -29.35 11.08
CA GLU A 19 -1.13 -29.63 9.67
C GLU A 19 -0.57 -30.96 9.17
N THR A 20 0.63 -31.37 9.61
CA THR A 20 1.16 -32.71 9.28
C THR A 20 0.34 -33.83 9.93
N ILE A 21 -0.26 -33.59 11.11
CA ILE A 21 -1.21 -34.53 11.74
C ILE A 21 -2.52 -34.60 10.95
N GLN A 22 -3.06 -33.47 10.49
CA GLN A 22 -4.30 -33.42 9.70
C GLN A 22 -4.14 -34.00 8.30
N THR A 23 -3.01 -33.75 7.63
CA THR A 23 -2.69 -34.32 6.31
C THR A 23 -2.43 -35.83 6.40
N LYS A 24 -1.76 -36.34 7.45
CA LYS A 24 -1.65 -37.78 7.70
C LYS A 24 -3.00 -38.46 7.93
N LYS A 25 -3.97 -37.79 8.58
CA LYS A 25 -5.35 -38.28 8.70
C LYS A 25 -6.06 -38.35 7.34
N LYS A 26 -5.81 -37.40 6.43
CA LYS A 26 -6.36 -37.42 5.04
C LYS A 26 -5.66 -38.41 4.10
N LEU A 27 -4.34 -38.63 4.23
CA LEU A 27 -3.56 -39.53 3.37
C LEU A 27 -3.80 -41.04 3.64
N LYS A 28 -4.45 -41.42 4.74
CA LYS A 28 -4.89 -42.82 4.94
C LYS A 28 -5.95 -43.27 3.93
N LYS A 29 -6.48 -42.39 3.07
CA LYS A 29 -7.52 -42.72 2.06
C LYS A 29 -7.10 -42.69 0.58
N LYS A 30 -5.85 -42.38 0.21
CA LYS A 30 -5.42 -42.42 -1.20
C LYS A 30 -3.92 -42.71 -1.33
N LYS A 31 -3.58 -43.96 -1.64
CA LYS A 31 -2.25 -44.35 -2.13
C LYS A 31 -2.29 -44.32 -3.67
N THR A 32 -1.52 -43.43 -4.30
CA THR A 32 -0.70 -43.70 -5.51
C THR A 32 0.09 -42.44 -5.91
N SER A 33 1.41 -42.56 -5.81
CA SER A 33 2.48 -41.99 -6.67
C SER A 33 2.45 -40.50 -7.08
N LYS A 34 3.37 -39.71 -6.52
CA LYS A 34 4.45 -39.00 -7.25
C LYS A 34 5.34 -38.25 -6.25
N SER A 35 6.64 -38.56 -6.29
CA SER A 35 7.69 -38.00 -5.43
C SER A 35 8.03 -36.57 -5.86
N ILE A 36 7.38 -35.58 -5.23
CA ILE A 36 7.81 -34.19 -5.27
C ILE A 36 8.59 -33.94 -3.98
N SER A 37 9.80 -33.39 -4.11
CA SER A 37 10.76 -33.23 -3.00
C SER A 37 10.15 -32.43 -1.84
N ALA A 38 9.89 -33.13 -0.73
CA ALA A 38 9.20 -32.62 0.44
C ALA A 38 9.86 -31.39 1.10
N GLN A 39 11.12 -31.09 0.76
CA GLN A 39 11.86 -29.93 1.27
C GLN A 39 11.41 -28.60 0.65
N SER A 40 11.07 -28.56 -0.65
CA SER A 40 10.69 -27.31 -1.34
C SER A 40 9.29 -26.82 -0.95
N THR A 41 8.34 -27.76 -0.81
CA THR A 41 6.96 -27.46 -0.40
C THR A 41 6.90 -26.96 1.04
N ARG A 42 7.77 -27.48 1.92
CA ARG A 42 7.82 -27.10 3.33
C ARG A 42 8.33 -25.66 3.51
N GLN A 43 9.33 -25.24 2.74
CA GLN A 43 9.81 -23.85 2.74
C GLN A 43 8.73 -22.88 2.23
N LYS A 44 8.03 -23.22 1.14
CA LYS A 44 6.92 -22.40 0.63
C LYS A 44 5.76 -22.28 1.64
N ILE A 45 5.37 -23.37 2.29
CA ILE A 45 4.31 -23.35 3.31
C ILE A 45 4.72 -22.54 4.53
N LEU A 46 5.97 -22.65 5.01
CA LEU A 46 6.48 -21.82 6.10
C LEU A 46 6.43 -20.32 5.77
N THR A 47 6.77 -19.95 4.54
CA THR A 47 6.72 -18.54 4.10
C THR A 47 5.29 -18.02 4.03
N THR A 48 4.35 -18.83 3.54
CA THR A 48 2.94 -18.44 3.40
C THR A 48 2.22 -18.41 4.76
N PHE A 49 2.43 -19.40 5.62
CA PHE A 49 1.77 -19.50 6.92
C PHE A 49 2.34 -18.52 7.96
N SER A 50 3.64 -18.18 7.87
CA SER A 50 4.21 -17.16 8.74
C SER A 50 3.65 -15.77 8.44
N PHE A 51 3.19 -15.48 7.22
CA PHE A 51 2.68 -14.17 6.83
C PHE A 51 1.31 -13.85 7.45
N GLY A 52 0.49 -14.86 7.77
CA GLY A 52 -0.86 -14.66 8.31
C GLY A 52 -0.93 -14.39 9.82
N ILE A 53 0.12 -14.73 10.58
CA ILE A 53 0.12 -14.63 12.06
C ILE A 53 1.08 -13.54 12.55
N TYR A 54 2.21 -13.35 11.85
CA TYR A 54 3.23 -12.38 12.24
C TYR A 54 3.86 -11.72 11.02
N GLU A 55 3.61 -10.43 10.85
CA GLU A 55 4.33 -9.59 9.89
C GLU A 55 5.71 -9.20 10.46
N PRO A 56 6.83 -9.54 9.79
CA PRO A 56 8.14 -9.07 10.22
C PRO A 56 8.26 -7.56 10.01
N VAL A 57 8.51 -6.82 11.09
CA VAL A 57 8.72 -5.35 11.04
C VAL A 57 10.15 -4.98 11.43
N GLN A 58 10.66 -3.90 10.84
CA GLN A 58 11.98 -3.33 11.13
C GLN A 58 11.88 -1.83 11.38
N TRP A 59 12.79 -1.30 12.19
CA TRP A 59 12.96 0.14 12.36
C TRP A 59 13.28 0.80 11.03
N PHE A 60 12.41 1.72 10.62
CA PHE A 60 12.61 2.55 9.44
C PHE A 60 12.73 4.00 9.87
N LEU A 61 13.97 4.49 9.97
CA LEU A 61 14.25 5.87 10.37
C LEU A 61 13.89 6.82 9.23
N PRO A 62 13.27 7.98 9.53
CA PRO A 62 12.95 8.97 8.52
C PRO A 62 14.24 9.51 7.90
N ASN A 63 14.30 9.55 6.56
CA ASN A 63 15.40 10.14 5.83
C ASN A 63 15.19 11.67 5.73
N SER A 64 16.26 12.44 5.83
CA SER A 64 16.22 13.89 5.62
C SER A 64 15.80 14.25 4.19
N THR A 65 16.15 13.41 3.20
CA THR A 65 15.93 13.64 1.76
C THR A 65 14.66 13.00 1.20
N ARG A 66 13.98 12.14 1.98
CA ARG A 66 12.74 11.49 1.57
C ARG A 66 11.77 11.47 2.73
N LYS A 67 10.80 12.38 2.69
CA LYS A 67 9.73 12.43 3.68
C LYS A 67 8.77 11.26 3.49
N ARG A 68 8.14 10.82 4.58
CA ARG A 68 7.12 9.77 4.55
C ARG A 68 5.76 10.44 4.33
N PRO A 69 4.96 9.98 3.36
CA PRO A 69 3.61 10.51 3.15
C PRO A 69 2.71 10.17 4.35
N ILE A 70 1.80 11.09 4.69
CA ILE A 70 0.79 10.92 5.74
C ILE A 70 -0.55 10.64 5.07
N VAL A 71 -1.12 9.47 5.33
CA VAL A 71 -2.40 9.06 4.75
C VAL A 71 -3.50 9.10 5.81
N LEU A 72 -4.56 9.88 5.55
CA LEU A 72 -5.71 9.99 6.44
C LEU A 72 -6.81 8.99 6.04
N ILE A 73 -6.93 7.90 6.80
CA ILE A 73 -7.94 6.86 6.61
C ILE A 73 -9.07 6.97 7.65
N GLY A 74 -10.28 6.52 7.28
CA GLY A 74 -11.43 6.47 8.19
C GLY A 74 -12.78 6.60 7.47
N PRO A 75 -13.91 6.50 8.19
CA PRO A 75 -15.25 6.67 7.63
C PRO A 75 -15.46 8.02 6.91
N PRO A 76 -16.50 8.15 6.08
CA PRO A 76 -16.88 9.45 5.53
C PRO A 76 -17.39 10.37 6.65
N HIS A 77 -17.27 11.69 6.47
CA HIS A 77 -17.77 12.74 7.38
C HIS A 77 -17.13 12.84 8.78
N ILE A 78 -15.97 12.20 9.03
CA ILE A 78 -15.24 12.33 10.32
C ILE A 78 -14.31 13.57 10.41
N GLY A 79 -14.37 14.50 9.45
CA GLY A 79 -13.50 15.68 9.42
C GLY A 79 -12.11 15.47 8.80
N ARG A 80 -11.85 14.37 8.06
CA ARG A 80 -10.55 14.16 7.37
C ARG A 80 -10.17 15.30 6.43
N HIS A 81 -11.14 15.76 5.62
CA HIS A 81 -10.93 16.89 4.71
C HIS A 81 -10.64 18.18 5.47
N GLU A 82 -11.39 18.44 6.54
CA GLU A 82 -11.21 19.63 7.38
C GLU A 82 -9.83 19.64 8.06
N LEU A 83 -9.40 18.50 8.62
CA LEU A 83 -8.07 18.35 9.20
C LEU A 83 -6.98 18.63 8.16
N ARG A 84 -7.12 18.07 6.95
CA ARG A 84 -6.20 18.34 5.84
C ARG A 84 -6.12 19.84 5.54
N GLN A 85 -7.26 20.52 5.40
CA GLN A 85 -7.27 21.96 5.13
C GLN A 85 -6.63 22.78 6.26
N ARG A 86 -6.93 22.43 7.52
CA ARG A 86 -6.32 23.10 8.69
C ARG A 86 -4.80 22.91 8.73
N LEU A 87 -4.29 21.74 8.36
CA LEU A 87 -2.85 21.48 8.27
C LEU A 87 -2.18 22.32 7.18
N MET A 88 -2.79 22.42 6.01
CA MET A 88 -2.26 23.23 4.89
C MET A 88 -2.26 24.73 5.19
N ASN A 89 -3.28 25.20 5.91
CA ASN A 89 -3.44 26.61 6.27
C ASN A 89 -2.66 27.01 7.53
N CYS A 90 -2.07 26.06 8.25
CA CYS A 90 -1.23 26.36 9.41
C CYS A 90 0.11 26.93 8.94
N LEU A 91 0.38 28.20 9.29
CA LEU A 91 1.55 28.94 8.79
C LEU A 91 2.87 28.24 9.12
N GLU A 92 2.97 27.60 10.28
CA GLU A 92 4.16 26.87 10.73
C GLU A 92 4.45 25.61 9.90
N LEU A 93 3.41 24.97 9.38
CA LEU A 93 3.49 23.70 8.66
C LEU A 93 3.39 23.85 7.14
N SER A 94 2.89 24.98 6.65
CA SER A 94 2.68 25.24 5.22
C SER A 94 3.96 25.14 4.38
N SER A 95 5.12 25.43 4.98
CA SER A 95 6.43 25.26 4.31
C SER A 95 6.92 23.80 4.27
N LEU A 96 6.38 22.93 5.12
CA LEU A 96 6.82 21.55 5.32
C LEU A 96 5.92 20.52 4.66
N ILE A 97 4.66 20.85 4.41
CA ILE A 97 3.64 19.94 3.88
C ILE A 97 3.23 20.40 2.48
N ASP A 98 2.98 19.44 1.58
CA ASP A 98 2.36 19.68 0.28
C ASP A 98 1.33 18.59 -0.01
N VAL A 99 0.55 18.76 -1.08
CA VAL A 99 -0.40 17.73 -1.54
C VAL A 99 0.02 17.24 -2.92
N ALA A 100 -0.01 15.92 -3.12
CA ALA A 100 0.17 15.34 -4.45
C ALA A 100 -0.93 15.80 -5.40
N VAL A 101 -0.55 16.39 -6.54
CA VAL A 101 -1.51 16.87 -7.57
C VAL A 101 -2.17 15.66 -8.26
N PRO A 102 -3.49 15.48 -8.13
CA PRO A 102 -4.18 14.35 -8.74
C PRO A 102 -4.41 14.57 -10.24
N HIS A 103 -4.75 13.50 -10.95
CA HIS A 103 -5.13 13.52 -12.36
C HIS A 103 -6.65 13.50 -12.48
N THR A 104 -7.18 14.14 -13.52
CA THR A 104 -8.60 14.09 -13.87
C THR A 104 -8.84 14.04 -15.36
N THR A 105 -9.94 13.40 -15.77
CA THR A 105 -10.44 13.44 -17.17
C THR A 105 -11.45 14.54 -17.41
N ARG A 106 -11.84 15.27 -16.36
CA ARG A 106 -12.74 16.42 -16.49
C ARG A 106 -12.05 17.51 -17.30
N ALA A 107 -12.79 18.26 -18.11
CA ALA A 107 -12.27 19.46 -18.73
C ALA A 107 -11.86 20.50 -17.67
N LYS A 108 -10.72 21.15 -17.91
CA LYS A 108 -10.22 22.26 -17.09
C LYS A 108 -11.20 23.44 -17.14
N LYS A 109 -11.50 24.05 -16.00
CA LYS A 109 -12.25 25.32 -15.91
C LYS A 109 -11.31 26.52 -16.11
N ASP A 110 -11.88 27.68 -16.40
CA ASP A 110 -11.10 28.90 -16.68
C ASP A 110 -10.20 29.33 -15.51
N ASP A 111 -10.67 29.13 -14.27
CA ASP A 111 -9.93 29.48 -13.05
C ASP A 111 -8.92 28.40 -12.60
N GLU A 112 -8.82 27.28 -13.32
CA GLU A 112 -7.96 26.15 -12.94
C GLU A 112 -6.65 26.14 -13.74
N ILE A 113 -5.57 25.75 -13.06
CA ILE A 113 -4.22 25.67 -13.59
C ILE A 113 -3.79 24.20 -13.69
N ASP A 114 -3.43 23.78 -14.92
CA ASP A 114 -2.90 22.45 -15.18
C ASP A 114 -1.55 22.25 -14.49
N GLY A 115 -1.40 21.12 -13.80
CA GLY A 115 -0.21 20.80 -13.00
C GLY A 115 -0.17 21.44 -11.60
N ARG A 116 -1.17 22.26 -11.24
CA ARG A 116 -1.34 22.77 -9.87
C ARG A 116 -2.59 22.21 -9.22
N ASP A 117 -3.75 22.37 -9.85
CA ASP A 117 -5.03 21.91 -9.29
C ASP A 117 -5.26 20.44 -9.62
N TYR A 118 -5.08 20.11 -10.90
CA TYR A 118 -5.10 18.76 -11.44
C TYR A 118 -4.14 18.65 -12.62
N HIS A 119 -3.75 17.43 -12.94
CA HIS A 119 -3.27 17.08 -14.27
C HIS A 119 -4.48 16.71 -15.14
N PHE A 120 -4.80 17.56 -16.10
CA PHE A 120 -5.94 17.38 -16.99
C PHE A 120 -5.52 16.47 -18.16
N VAL A 121 -6.00 15.22 -18.15
CA VAL A 121 -5.63 14.20 -19.13
C VAL A 121 -6.86 13.67 -19.87
N THR A 122 -6.66 13.05 -21.04
CA THR A 122 -7.77 12.42 -21.75
C THR A 122 -8.20 11.13 -21.06
N ARG A 123 -9.46 10.72 -21.23
CA ARG A 123 -9.97 9.46 -20.67
C ARG A 123 -9.17 8.24 -21.14
N SER A 124 -8.81 8.20 -22.42
CA SER A 124 -8.00 7.11 -22.98
C SER A 124 -6.60 7.03 -22.35
N GLN A 125 -5.96 8.18 -22.10
CA GLN A 125 -4.68 8.22 -21.41
C GLN A 125 -4.82 7.77 -19.96
N PHE A 126 -5.85 8.25 -19.25
CA PHE A 126 -6.11 7.85 -17.87
C PHE A 126 -6.33 6.34 -17.75
N GLU A 127 -7.17 5.74 -18.61
CA GLU A 127 -7.43 4.29 -18.62
C GLU A 127 -6.16 3.48 -18.94
N LYS A 128 -5.31 3.99 -19.83
CA LYS A 128 -3.97 3.39 -20.08
C LYS A 128 -3.11 3.44 -18.82
N ASP A 129 -3.12 4.55 -18.09
CA ASP A 129 -2.34 4.71 -16.86
C ASP A 129 -2.87 3.84 -15.71
N ILE A 130 -4.19 3.58 -15.66
CA ILE A 130 -4.77 2.54 -14.81
C ILE A 130 -4.20 1.17 -15.18
N SER A 131 -4.21 0.81 -16.48
CA SER A 131 -3.73 -0.49 -16.94
C SER A 131 -2.23 -0.72 -16.67
N ASN A 132 -1.46 0.36 -16.59
CA ASN A 132 -0.04 0.36 -16.26
C ASN A 132 0.24 0.41 -14.75
N ASP A 133 -0.79 0.35 -13.88
CA ASP A 133 -0.67 0.43 -12.42
C ASP A 133 0.09 1.69 -11.95
N LEU A 134 -0.20 2.85 -12.56
CA LEU A 134 0.43 4.12 -12.21
C LEU A 134 -0.28 4.88 -11.08
N PHE A 135 -1.53 4.52 -10.79
CA PHE A 135 -2.35 5.15 -9.73
C PHE A 135 -2.30 4.37 -8.42
N VAL A 136 -2.24 5.09 -7.29
CA VAL A 136 -2.42 4.50 -5.95
C VAL A 136 -3.90 4.32 -5.63
N GLU A 137 -4.70 5.32 -6.02
CA GLU A 137 -6.16 5.30 -5.92
C GLU A 137 -6.75 5.98 -7.15
N HIS A 138 -7.91 5.50 -7.58
CA HIS A 138 -8.69 6.11 -8.65
C HIS A 138 -10.19 5.84 -8.44
N GLY A 139 -11.03 6.70 -9.01
CA GLY A 139 -12.48 6.53 -8.98
C GLY A 139 -13.17 7.40 -10.03
N GLU A 140 -14.48 7.17 -10.18
CA GLU A 140 -15.33 7.95 -11.08
C GLU A 140 -16.29 8.81 -10.27
N TYR A 141 -16.38 10.09 -10.64
CA TYR A 141 -17.33 11.03 -10.09
C TYR A 141 -17.90 11.90 -11.21
N GLU A 142 -19.22 12.02 -11.29
CA GLU A 142 -19.91 12.76 -12.35
C GLU A 142 -19.42 12.40 -13.78
N LYS A 143 -19.24 11.10 -14.05
CA LYS A 143 -18.74 10.56 -15.33
C LYS A 143 -17.31 10.95 -15.69
N ASN A 144 -16.56 11.57 -14.77
CA ASN A 144 -15.16 11.90 -14.93
C ASN A 144 -14.31 11.03 -13.99
N LEU A 145 -13.14 10.62 -14.46
CA LEU A 145 -12.19 9.86 -13.65
C LEU A 145 -11.30 10.83 -12.87
N TYR A 146 -10.96 10.42 -11.65
CA TYR A 146 -10.03 11.10 -10.76
C TYR A 146 -9.08 10.08 -10.15
N GLY A 147 -7.82 10.44 -9.95
CA GLY A 147 -6.87 9.54 -9.29
C GLY A 147 -5.57 10.20 -8.87
N THR A 148 -4.92 9.62 -7.86
CA THR A 148 -3.64 10.08 -7.32
C THR A 148 -2.53 9.16 -7.82
N SER A 149 -1.59 9.69 -8.60
CA SER A 149 -0.52 8.87 -9.20
C SER A 149 0.61 8.60 -8.21
N LYS A 150 1.29 7.45 -8.35
CA LYS A 150 2.48 7.10 -7.57
C LYS A 150 3.58 8.17 -7.76
N SER A 151 3.73 8.65 -9.00
CA SER A 151 4.69 9.69 -9.36
C SER A 151 4.40 11.03 -8.68
N ALA A 152 3.15 11.45 -8.54
CA ALA A 152 2.80 12.70 -7.86
C ALA A 152 3.20 12.69 -6.37
N ILE A 153 3.01 11.55 -5.70
CA ILE A 153 3.44 11.35 -4.30
C ILE A 153 4.96 11.37 -4.22
N GLU A 154 5.65 10.65 -5.11
CA GLU A 154 7.11 10.62 -5.15
C GLU A 154 7.71 12.00 -5.40
N MET A 155 7.13 12.80 -6.30
CA MET A 155 7.54 14.17 -6.57
C MET A 155 7.47 15.03 -5.30
N CYS A 156 6.37 14.96 -4.55
CA CYS A 156 6.24 15.70 -3.29
C CYS A 156 7.29 15.25 -2.26
N CYS A 157 7.41 13.93 -2.04
CA CYS A 157 8.25 13.39 -0.98
C CYS A 157 9.76 13.42 -1.28
N GLN A 158 10.15 13.29 -2.55
CA GLN A 158 11.56 13.15 -2.97
C GLN A 158 12.09 14.41 -3.65
N THR A 159 11.32 15.02 -4.55
CA THR A 159 11.78 16.20 -5.31
C THR A 159 11.61 17.48 -4.51
N LEU A 160 10.43 17.70 -3.93
CA LEU A 160 10.15 18.90 -3.11
C LEU A 160 10.66 18.74 -1.67
N ASN A 161 11.00 17.51 -1.26
CA ASN A 161 11.39 17.17 0.11
C ASN A 161 10.37 17.63 1.18
N LYS A 162 9.09 17.60 0.81
CA LYS A 162 7.95 17.95 1.69
C LYS A 162 7.19 16.71 2.12
N ILE A 163 6.48 16.82 3.22
CA ILE A 163 5.56 15.78 3.69
C ILE A 163 4.32 15.86 2.79
N CYS A 164 4.01 14.75 2.09
CA CYS A 164 2.77 14.61 1.34
C CYS A 164 1.62 14.21 2.25
#